data_AF-A0AAE0PII9-F1
#
_entry.id   AF-A0AAE0PII9-F1
#
_cell.length_a   1.000
_cell.length_b   1.000
_cell.length_c   1.000
_cell.angle_alpha   90.00
_cell.angle_beta   90.00
_cell.angle_gamma   90.00
#
_symmetry.space_group_name_H-M   'P 1'
#
loop_
_entity.id
_entity.type
_entity.pdbx_description
1 polymer ?
#
loop_
_entity_poly.entity_id
_entity_poly.type
_entity_poly.pdbx_seq_one_letter_code
_entity_poly.pdbx_strand_id
1 'polypeptide(L)'
;MSFNWRRPFTRRQGDDHHLTSNNDSTNHGSNGSFDRHGDAGTVSDGSLQYTVEKGGNDSPPAYQEATGAPVEVNSPLGYSVGPVSIIMLNIGKMIGTGVYSTPSNILRGTGSVGLSMIFWALGFFTSAANLSVYLEYAAYFPNRSGSEVVYLEQAYPRPRWLFPTAFAFQSVALSFSSSNAIVLAQYLFRINGHSPTAWQLKGVAVAGYTVAALFVSFHTRLSYHFSNAIGIIKLLTLIFVSLTGLVVLGGHIPVTRIPNPHLNFHNSFSGQTTPYGVTNALYKIIFSYAGFENAFNVVNEVKNPVKQIRKNGFVALLIVAVLYILANVAYFAAVPKEELVESQQIAASLFFTKVFGKSGAVRGLNFLIALSSFGNLIAVLIGSSRLIRECGRQGVLPFPRFWASTRPFGTPLGPYFVKWALTILMILAPPAGDAFNFITDLQVLPSAFFQLVMGIGLYVVRYRRSRLNLPRPEFKAWDVVVVFNILVQLYLVVMPWYPPAGGAYAGDVSFWYGTYVVTGVGILVACAIYYYLWISVIPKLRGYRIRQEVLRLEDGAQSHKLVKVPVAQLAEWDATHDAVGRPLNNSVVGSDRGSSGEKVGRDEKKDGSH
;
A
#
# COMPACT_ATOMS: atom_id res chain seq x y z
N MET A 1 4.84 31.71 7.36
CA MET A 1 3.86 31.49 8.45
C MET A 1 4.04 30.07 8.99
N SER A 2 4.65 29.94 10.17
CA SER A 2 4.88 28.67 10.87
C SER A 2 3.66 28.32 11.73
N PHE A 3 2.90 27.30 11.33
CA PHE A 3 1.81 26.78 12.16
C PHE A 3 2.37 25.85 13.23
N ASN A 4 2.45 26.36 14.46
CA ASN A 4 2.88 25.65 15.65
C ASN A 4 1.65 25.04 16.34
N TRP A 5 1.47 23.72 16.22
CA TRP A 5 0.37 22.99 16.86
C TRP A 5 0.73 22.65 18.33
N ARG A 6 0.35 23.52 19.27
CA ARG A 6 0.22 23.16 20.70
C ARG A 6 -1.24 23.22 21.12
N ARG A 7 -1.73 22.16 21.78
CA ARG A 7 -3.09 22.06 22.34
C ARG A 7 -3.30 23.05 23.49
N PRO A 8 -4.53 23.55 23.72
CA PRO A 8 -4.91 24.12 25.00
C PRO A 8 -5.36 23.03 26.00
N PHE A 9 -5.21 23.38 27.27
CA PHE A 9 -5.40 22.58 28.48
C PHE A 9 -6.83 22.04 28.69
N THR A 10 -6.90 20.86 29.33
CA THR A 10 -7.92 20.58 30.37
C THR A 10 -7.22 19.89 31.53
N ARG A 11 -6.91 20.69 32.57
CA ARG A 11 -6.50 20.26 33.91
C ARG A 11 -7.79 20.01 34.69
N ARG A 12 -8.02 18.81 35.21
CA ARG A 12 -8.92 18.61 36.36
C ARG A 12 -8.03 18.43 37.59
N GLN A 13 -8.36 19.19 38.62
CA GLN A 13 -7.65 19.41 39.87
C GLN A 13 -8.50 18.79 41.00
N GLY A 14 -7.85 18.31 42.07
CA GLY A 14 -8.43 17.65 43.25
C GLY A 14 -8.03 16.17 43.29
N ASP A 15 -7.27 15.63 44.24
CA ASP A 15 -7.03 16.07 45.62
C ASP A 15 -5.58 15.82 46.07
N ASP A 16 -5.12 16.72 46.94
CA ASP A 16 -3.83 16.74 47.60
C ASP A 16 -3.74 15.68 48.69
N HIS A 17 -2.63 14.94 48.73
CA HIS A 17 -2.06 14.48 50.00
C HIS A 17 -0.55 14.72 50.00
N HIS A 18 -0.17 15.58 50.95
CA HIS A 18 1.18 15.86 51.41
C HIS A 18 2.05 14.61 51.50
N LEU A 19 3.29 14.69 51.02
CA LEU A 19 4.47 14.25 51.77
C LEU A 19 5.71 14.99 51.25
N THR A 20 6.48 15.42 52.23
CA THR A 20 7.57 16.39 52.25
C THR A 20 8.77 16.04 51.40
N SER A 21 9.38 17.08 50.82
CA SER A 21 10.71 17.06 50.23
C SER A 21 11.78 16.76 51.29
N ASN A 22 12.67 15.82 51.00
CA ASN A 22 14.03 15.86 51.51
C ASN A 22 14.99 15.67 50.34
N ASN A 23 15.87 16.66 50.18
CA ASN A 23 17.05 16.61 49.34
C ASN A 23 18.00 15.54 49.91
N ASP A 24 18.46 14.64 49.06
CA ASP A 24 19.82 14.15 49.17
C ASP A 24 20.40 13.90 47.78
N SER A 25 21.47 14.64 47.50
CA SER A 25 22.31 14.51 46.33
C SER A 25 23.25 13.32 46.51
N THR A 26 23.05 12.25 45.74
CA THR A 26 24.15 11.34 45.40
C THR A 26 24.14 11.03 43.91
N ASN A 27 25.29 11.32 43.33
CA ASN A 27 25.67 11.10 41.96
C ASN A 27 26.15 9.66 41.83
N HIS A 28 25.50 8.81 41.04
CA HIS A 28 26.16 7.72 40.30
C HIS A 28 25.21 7.13 39.25
N GLY A 29 25.76 6.91 38.06
CA GLY A 29 25.01 6.49 36.89
C GLY A 29 24.42 5.09 36.99
N SER A 30 23.29 4.92 36.32
CA SER A 30 22.86 3.63 35.81
C SER A 30 22.23 3.87 34.44
N ASN A 31 23.06 3.71 33.40
CA ASN A 31 22.57 3.19 32.13
C ASN A 31 21.81 1.90 32.46
N GLY A 32 20.48 1.93 32.39
CA GLY A 32 19.68 0.72 32.40
C GLY A 32 20.03 -0.09 31.16
N SER A 33 21.01 -0.97 31.30
CA SER A 33 21.21 -2.09 30.40
C SER A 33 19.91 -2.87 30.40
N PHE A 34 19.17 -2.81 29.29
CA PHE A 34 18.21 -3.86 28.97
C PHE A 34 19.03 -5.14 28.86
N ASP A 35 18.95 -5.96 29.90
CA ASP A 35 19.54 -7.29 29.88
C ASP A 35 18.95 -8.04 28.69
N ARG A 36 19.87 -8.44 27.80
CA ARG A 36 19.60 -9.42 26.77
C ARG A 36 19.37 -10.73 27.53
N HIS A 37 18.12 -11.21 27.53
CA HIS A 37 17.62 -12.44 28.17
C HIS A 37 16.98 -12.24 29.56
N GLY A 38 15.66 -12.45 29.63
CA GLY A 38 14.86 -12.54 30.86
C GLY A 38 13.68 -11.55 30.87
N ASP A 39 12.46 -12.06 30.64
CA ASP A 39 11.17 -11.36 30.63
C ASP A 39 10.87 -10.39 29.47
N ALA A 40 10.59 -10.98 28.30
CA ALA A 40 9.69 -10.35 27.34
C ALA A 40 8.28 -10.29 27.97
N GLY A 41 7.96 -9.18 28.64
CA GLY A 41 6.68 -8.98 29.31
C GLY A 41 5.50 -9.26 28.38
N THR A 42 4.87 -10.42 28.54
CA THR A 42 3.64 -10.77 27.83
C THR A 42 2.47 -10.15 28.57
N VAL A 43 1.62 -9.41 27.86
CA VAL A 43 0.39 -8.84 28.44
C VAL A 43 -0.78 -9.68 27.94
N SER A 44 -1.43 -10.38 28.85
CA SER A 44 -2.61 -11.21 28.54
C SER A 44 -3.90 -10.39 28.69
N ASP A 45 -4.81 -10.54 27.74
CA ASP A 45 -6.13 -9.90 27.71
C ASP A 45 -7.19 -10.95 27.35
N GLY A 46 -7.49 -11.80 28.33
CA GLY A 46 -8.40 -12.94 28.17
C GLY A 46 -7.89 -13.92 27.12
N SER A 47 -8.44 -13.84 25.91
CA SER A 47 -8.01 -14.70 24.80
C SER A 47 -6.83 -14.14 23.99
N LEU A 48 -6.46 -12.88 24.16
CA LEU A 48 -5.38 -12.25 23.41
C LEU A 48 -4.09 -12.25 24.21
N GLN A 49 -2.96 -12.44 23.53
CA GLN A 49 -1.64 -12.35 24.14
C GLN A 49 -0.81 -11.34 23.37
N TYR A 50 -0.36 -10.29 24.05
CA TYR A 50 0.49 -9.26 23.47
C TYR A 50 1.94 -9.52 23.85
N THR A 51 2.82 -9.53 22.85
CA THR A 51 4.27 -9.64 23.02
C THR A 51 4.94 -8.31 22.72
N VAL A 52 6.03 -8.04 23.43
CA VAL A 52 6.91 -6.89 23.14
C VAL A 52 7.93 -7.32 22.10
N GLU A 53 7.90 -6.68 20.94
CA GLU A 53 8.80 -6.96 19.83
C GLU A 53 9.52 -5.70 19.39
N LYS A 54 10.81 -5.83 19.07
CA LYS A 54 11.66 -4.71 18.63
C LYS A 54 12.38 -5.09 17.33
N GLY A 55 12.13 -4.31 16.27
CA GLY A 55 12.85 -4.42 15.01
C GLY A 55 14.19 -3.69 15.04
N GLY A 56 15.02 -3.89 14.00
CA GLY A 56 16.30 -3.20 13.83
C GLY A 56 16.20 -1.85 13.10
N ASN A 57 15.00 -1.28 13.02
CA ASN A 57 14.70 -0.03 12.30
C ASN A 57 14.76 1.23 13.20
N ASP A 58 15.42 1.13 14.35
CA ASP A 58 15.56 2.18 15.36
C ASP A 58 14.24 2.66 16.01
N SER A 59 13.13 1.93 15.82
CA SER A 59 11.88 2.27 16.50
C SER A 59 11.83 1.77 17.96
N PRO A 60 10.99 2.37 18.82
CA PRO A 60 10.75 1.86 20.17
C PRO A 60 10.17 0.43 20.16
N PRO A 61 10.32 -0.33 21.25
CA PRO A 61 9.63 -1.61 21.41
C PRO A 61 8.12 -1.44 21.23
N ALA A 62 7.53 -2.32 20.42
CA ALA A 62 6.11 -2.28 20.08
C ALA A 62 5.37 -3.47 20.72
N TYR A 63 4.18 -3.19 21.24
CA TYR A 63 3.27 -4.22 21.75
C TYR A 63 2.36 -4.65 20.61
N GLN A 64 2.45 -5.92 20.21
CA GLN A 64 1.63 -6.53 19.17
C GLN A 64 1.06 -7.86 19.63
N GLU A 65 -0.11 -8.22 19.12
CA GLU A 65 -0.73 -9.50 19.41
C GLU A 65 0.09 -10.64 18.78
N ALA A 66 0.25 -11.75 19.51
CA ALA A 66 1.15 -12.85 19.18
C ALA A 66 0.72 -13.66 17.94
N THR A 67 -0.55 -13.60 17.55
CA THR A 67 -1.04 -14.10 16.27
C THR A 67 -0.79 -13.08 15.18
N GLY A 68 0.17 -13.40 14.32
CA GLY A 68 0.63 -12.50 13.28
C GLY A 68 1.96 -12.95 12.69
N ALA A 69 2.42 -12.28 11.64
CA ALA A 69 3.76 -12.55 11.14
C ALA A 69 4.81 -12.14 12.20
N PRO A 70 5.90 -12.91 12.34
CA PRO A 70 6.93 -12.65 13.34
C PRO A 70 7.73 -11.39 12.95
N VAL A 71 8.20 -10.61 13.93
CA VAL A 71 9.03 -9.43 13.66
C VAL A 71 10.46 -9.86 13.29
N GLU A 72 10.96 -9.29 12.20
CA GLU A 72 12.36 -9.45 11.79
C GLU A 72 13.24 -8.43 12.51
N VAL A 73 14.08 -8.90 13.44
CA VAL A 73 15.08 -8.05 14.12
C VAL A 73 16.09 -7.49 13.12
N ASN A 74 16.56 -8.32 12.19
CA ASN A 74 17.37 -7.90 11.06
C ASN A 74 16.57 -8.09 9.78
N SER A 75 16.09 -6.99 9.20
CA SER A 75 15.35 -7.04 7.93
C SER A 75 16.23 -7.62 6.81
N PRO A 76 15.83 -8.74 6.16
CA PRO A 76 16.56 -9.30 5.03
C PRO A 76 16.48 -8.39 3.78
N LEU A 77 15.54 -7.44 3.76
CA LEU A 77 15.41 -6.42 2.72
C LEU A 77 16.24 -5.16 3.01
N GLY A 78 16.87 -5.08 4.19
CA GLY A 78 17.71 -3.98 4.64
C GLY A 78 16.93 -2.74 5.11
N TYR A 79 17.68 -1.66 5.33
CA TYR A 79 17.19 -0.39 5.88
C TYR A 79 17.52 0.80 4.95
N SER A 80 17.33 0.60 3.64
CA SER A 80 17.79 1.53 2.60
C SER A 80 16.78 2.62 2.23
N VAL A 81 15.61 2.66 2.88
CA VAL A 81 14.56 3.63 2.57
C VAL A 81 14.77 4.91 3.40
N GLY A 82 15.42 5.89 2.79
CA GLY A 82 15.62 7.22 3.35
C GLY A 82 14.50 8.22 3.03
N PRO A 83 14.61 9.49 3.49
CA PRO A 83 13.60 10.53 3.28
C PRO A 83 13.21 10.75 1.82
N VAL A 84 14.19 10.83 0.92
CA VAL A 84 13.95 11.03 -0.52
C VAL A 84 13.18 9.84 -1.10
N SER A 85 13.55 8.61 -0.72
CA SER A 85 12.85 7.41 -1.16
C SER A 85 11.41 7.37 -0.68
N ILE A 86 11.11 7.80 0.55
CA ILE A 86 9.72 7.91 1.03
C ILE A 86 8.91 8.87 0.15
N ILE A 87 9.46 10.06 -0.13
CA ILE A 87 8.76 11.04 -0.97
C ILE A 87 8.56 10.48 -2.38
N MET A 88 9.62 9.96 -3.00
CA MET A 88 9.58 9.49 -4.39
C MET A 88 8.79 8.20 -4.58
N LEU A 89 8.75 7.28 -3.61
CA LEU A 89 7.91 6.07 -3.68
C LEU A 89 6.42 6.44 -3.66
N ASN A 90 6.05 7.41 -2.81
CA ASN A 90 4.69 7.90 -2.73
C ASN A 90 4.32 8.71 -3.98
N ILE A 91 5.15 9.67 -4.39
CA ILE A 91 4.97 10.44 -5.64
C ILE A 91 4.93 9.51 -6.86
N GLY A 92 5.83 8.54 -6.93
CA GLY A 92 5.93 7.60 -8.04
C GLY A 92 4.70 6.73 -8.21
N LYS A 93 4.03 6.38 -7.10
CA LYS A 93 2.76 5.63 -7.10
C LYS A 93 1.53 6.51 -7.34
N MET A 94 1.50 7.76 -6.84
CA MET A 94 0.40 8.70 -7.13
C MET A 94 0.49 9.22 -8.58
N ILE A 95 1.61 9.87 -8.94
CA ILE A 95 1.86 10.38 -10.30
C ILE A 95 2.11 9.19 -11.23
N GLY A 96 1.05 8.68 -11.82
CA GLY A 96 1.06 7.67 -12.85
C GLY A 96 0.05 8.03 -13.92
N THR A 97 -0.80 7.06 -14.27
CA THR A 97 -1.85 7.23 -15.28
C THR A 97 -3.00 8.11 -14.78
N GLY A 98 -3.26 8.13 -13.46
CA GLY A 98 -4.37 8.85 -12.83
C GLY A 98 -4.49 10.29 -13.33
N VAL A 99 -3.52 11.14 -13.00
CA VAL A 99 -3.54 12.58 -13.37
C VAL A 99 -3.65 12.84 -14.88
N TYR A 100 -3.28 11.88 -15.73
CA TYR A 100 -3.34 12.03 -17.19
C TYR A 100 -4.61 11.46 -17.83
N SER A 101 -5.37 10.62 -17.10
CA SER A 101 -6.53 9.86 -17.63
C SER A 101 -7.83 10.06 -16.86
N THR A 102 -7.78 10.48 -15.60
CA THR A 102 -8.96 10.72 -14.77
C THR A 102 -9.59 12.11 -14.91
N PRO A 103 -8.90 13.20 -15.32
CA PRO A 103 -9.55 14.51 -15.48
C PRO A 103 -10.81 14.47 -16.36
N SER A 104 -10.75 13.75 -17.49
CA SER A 104 -11.88 13.55 -18.41
C SER A 104 -13.07 12.86 -17.75
N ASN A 105 -12.80 11.78 -16.99
CA ASN A 105 -13.82 11.00 -16.30
C ASN A 105 -14.44 11.76 -15.11
N ILE A 106 -13.63 12.50 -14.35
CA ILE A 106 -14.10 13.34 -13.25
C ILE A 106 -14.96 14.49 -13.81
N LEU A 107 -14.53 15.14 -14.88
CA LEU A 107 -15.31 16.18 -15.55
C LEU A 107 -16.63 15.63 -16.10
N ARG A 108 -16.63 14.42 -16.68
CA ARG A 108 -17.86 13.75 -17.14
C ARG A 108 -18.83 13.48 -16.00
N GLY A 109 -18.34 12.97 -14.86
CA GLY A 109 -19.18 12.66 -13.71
C GLY A 109 -19.72 13.90 -12.98
N THR A 110 -18.91 14.95 -12.88
CA THR A 110 -19.29 16.21 -12.24
C THR A 110 -20.08 17.16 -13.14
N GLY A 111 -19.96 17.01 -14.46
CA GLY A 111 -20.65 17.83 -15.46
C GLY A 111 -20.18 19.29 -15.54
N SER A 112 -19.36 19.77 -14.60
CA SER A 112 -18.91 21.17 -14.51
C SER A 112 -17.44 21.28 -14.11
N VAL A 113 -16.76 22.29 -14.64
CA VAL A 113 -15.32 22.52 -14.42
C VAL A 113 -15.06 22.92 -12.97
N GLY A 114 -15.90 23.78 -12.41
CA GLY A 114 -15.81 24.23 -11.02
C GLY A 114 -15.98 23.09 -10.03
N LEU A 115 -16.97 22.20 -10.23
CA LEU A 115 -17.16 21.04 -9.35
C LEU A 115 -16.01 20.01 -9.52
N SER A 116 -15.53 19.79 -10.75
CA SER A 116 -14.35 18.95 -11.00
C SER A 116 -13.13 19.43 -10.19
N MET A 117 -12.90 20.75 -10.09
CA MET A 117 -11.81 21.30 -9.29
C MET A 117 -11.99 21.10 -7.78
N ILE A 118 -13.22 21.21 -7.27
CA ILE A 118 -13.54 20.88 -5.88
C ILE A 118 -13.23 19.41 -5.58
N PHE A 119 -13.49 18.51 -6.52
CA PHE A 119 -13.17 17.09 -6.37
C PHE A 119 -11.67 16.87 -6.20
N TRP A 120 -10.81 17.56 -6.95
CA TRP A 120 -9.37 17.47 -6.75
C TRP A 120 -8.93 17.92 -5.35
N ALA A 121 -9.51 19.00 -4.82
CA ALA A 121 -9.28 19.39 -3.43
C ALA A 121 -9.82 18.36 -2.43
N LEU A 122 -11.01 17.79 -2.67
CA LEU A 122 -11.59 16.73 -1.86
C LEU A 122 -10.68 15.49 -1.81
N GLY A 123 -10.08 15.10 -2.94
CA GLY A 123 -9.12 14.01 -3.04
C GLY A 123 -7.91 14.18 -2.11
N PHE A 124 -7.42 15.41 -1.93
CA PHE A 124 -6.39 15.70 -0.93
C PHE A 124 -6.88 15.47 0.50
N PHE A 125 -8.06 15.98 0.86
CA PHE A 125 -8.60 15.83 2.22
C PHE A 125 -8.90 14.37 2.56
N THR A 126 -9.50 13.60 1.64
CA THR A 126 -9.77 12.17 1.83
C THR A 126 -8.47 11.38 2.01
N SER A 127 -7.46 11.68 1.19
CA SER A 127 -6.15 11.01 1.27
C SER A 127 -5.35 11.42 2.50
N ALA A 128 -5.43 12.68 2.94
CA ALA A 128 -4.79 13.14 4.17
C ALA A 128 -5.41 12.50 5.42
N ALA A 129 -6.74 12.30 5.41
CA ALA A 129 -7.43 11.59 6.46
C ALA A 129 -7.00 10.11 6.51
N ASN A 130 -6.91 9.45 5.35
CA ASN A 130 -6.47 8.07 5.27
C ASN A 130 -4.99 7.91 5.68
N LEU A 131 -4.12 8.80 5.21
CA LEU A 131 -2.72 8.87 5.63
C LEU A 131 -2.57 8.98 7.16
N SER A 132 -3.45 9.75 7.81
CA SER A 132 -3.46 9.89 9.27
C SER A 132 -3.83 8.59 9.99
N VAL A 133 -4.81 7.84 9.46
CA VAL A 133 -5.18 6.51 9.97
C VAL A 133 -4.00 5.54 9.84
N TYR A 134 -3.38 5.47 8.67
CA TYR A 134 -2.19 4.63 8.44
C TYR A 134 -1.03 5.01 9.36
N LEU A 135 -0.81 6.30 9.60
CA LEU A 135 0.27 6.78 10.45
C LEU A 135 0.08 6.40 11.92
N GLU A 136 -1.15 6.45 12.43
CA GLU A 136 -1.41 5.97 13.79
C GLU A 136 -1.21 4.46 13.91
N TYR A 137 -1.63 3.70 12.92
CA TYR A 137 -1.34 2.27 12.87
C TYR A 137 0.17 1.98 12.81
N ALA A 138 0.92 2.68 11.97
CA ALA A 138 2.38 2.59 11.92
C ALA A 138 3.05 2.99 13.24
N ALA A 139 2.44 3.90 14.00
CA ALA A 139 2.91 4.27 15.34
C ALA A 139 2.68 3.19 16.39
N TYR A 140 1.70 2.30 16.19
CA TYR A 140 1.53 1.09 17.01
C TYR A 140 2.40 -0.07 16.54
N PHE A 141 2.57 -0.23 15.23
CA PHE A 141 3.22 -1.40 14.61
C PHE A 141 4.34 -0.99 13.63
N PRO A 142 5.41 -0.30 14.09
CA PRO A 142 6.46 0.23 13.22
C PRO A 142 7.39 -0.85 12.64
N ASN A 143 7.39 -2.06 13.20
CA ASN A 143 8.38 -3.11 12.94
C ASN A 143 7.98 -4.11 11.84
N ARG A 144 6.84 -3.92 11.18
CA ARG A 144 6.31 -4.85 10.17
C ARG A 144 5.86 -4.14 8.91
N SER A 145 6.45 -4.53 7.79
CA SER A 145 6.08 -4.10 6.44
C SER A 145 4.74 -4.73 5.99
N GLY A 146 4.13 -4.18 4.95
CA GLY A 146 2.87 -4.69 4.38
C GLY A 146 1.58 -4.01 4.84
N SER A 147 1.69 -2.88 5.56
CA SER A 147 0.60 -1.96 5.89
C SER A 147 -0.71 -2.61 6.31
N GLU A 148 -1.72 -2.65 5.44
CA GLU A 148 -3.09 -3.08 5.75
C GLU A 148 -3.15 -4.50 6.31
N VAL A 149 -2.25 -5.40 5.84
CA VAL A 149 -2.14 -6.78 6.32
C VAL A 149 -1.89 -6.81 7.82
N VAL A 150 -0.93 -6.01 8.28
CA VAL A 150 -0.55 -5.90 9.69
C VAL A 150 -1.66 -5.21 10.47
N TYR A 151 -2.24 -4.14 9.91
CA TYR A 151 -3.22 -3.32 10.62
C TYR A 151 -4.54 -4.05 10.85
N LEU A 152 -5.04 -4.76 9.85
CA LEU A 152 -6.25 -5.57 9.94
C LEU A 152 -6.06 -6.78 10.85
N GLU A 153 -4.92 -7.46 10.75
CA GLU A 153 -4.56 -8.56 11.62
C GLU A 153 -4.56 -8.14 13.09
N GLN A 154 -3.90 -7.01 13.40
CA GLN A 154 -3.80 -6.51 14.76
C GLN A 154 -5.10 -5.87 15.25
N ALA A 155 -5.92 -5.30 14.36
CA ALA A 155 -7.24 -4.77 14.70
C ALA A 155 -8.27 -5.87 15.00
N TYR A 156 -8.20 -7.00 14.28
CA TYR A 156 -9.14 -8.11 14.37
C TYR A 156 -8.41 -9.47 14.52
N PRO A 157 -7.71 -9.71 15.64
CA PRO A 157 -6.96 -10.96 15.86
C PRO A 157 -7.87 -12.18 16.06
N ARG A 158 -9.18 -11.96 16.27
CA ARG A 158 -10.18 -12.99 16.47
C ARG A 158 -11.36 -12.78 15.52
N PRO A 159 -11.90 -13.83 14.87
CA PRO A 159 -11.39 -15.21 14.83
C PRO A 159 -9.98 -15.32 14.21
N ARG A 160 -9.13 -16.20 14.75
CA ARG A 160 -7.70 -16.29 14.35
C ARG A 160 -7.57 -16.51 12.85
N TRP A 161 -6.74 -15.69 12.18
CA TRP A 161 -6.46 -15.74 10.75
C TRP A 161 -7.61 -15.39 9.79
N LEU A 162 -8.81 -15.02 10.25
CA LEU A 162 -9.93 -14.69 9.35
C LEU A 162 -9.61 -13.50 8.44
N PHE A 163 -9.33 -12.34 9.05
CA PHE A 163 -8.97 -11.13 8.32
C PHE A 163 -7.68 -11.28 7.51
N PRO A 164 -6.59 -11.83 8.07
CA PRO A 164 -5.41 -12.23 7.30
C PRO A 164 -5.72 -13.07 6.05
N THR A 165 -6.55 -14.11 6.17
CA THR A 165 -6.89 -14.99 5.05
C THR A 165 -7.75 -14.29 4.01
N ALA A 166 -8.79 -13.57 4.44
CA ALA A 166 -9.68 -12.85 3.53
C ALA A 166 -8.94 -11.72 2.79
N PHE A 167 -8.11 -10.97 3.49
CA PHE A 167 -7.29 -9.92 2.91
C PHE A 167 -6.22 -10.50 1.97
N ALA A 168 -5.52 -11.58 2.37
CA ALA A 168 -4.54 -12.24 1.51
C ALA A 168 -5.17 -12.77 0.22
N PHE A 169 -6.37 -13.35 0.28
CA PHE A 169 -7.09 -13.76 -0.94
C PHE A 169 -7.31 -12.57 -1.87
N GLN A 170 -7.90 -11.49 -1.36
CA GLN A 170 -8.16 -10.27 -2.13
C GLN A 170 -6.87 -9.68 -2.70
N SER A 171 -5.86 -9.46 -1.86
CA SER A 171 -4.61 -8.80 -2.22
C SER A 171 -3.71 -9.64 -3.10
N VAL A 172 -3.83 -10.96 -3.11
CA VAL A 172 -3.09 -11.82 -4.04
C VAL A 172 -3.89 -11.99 -5.33
N ALA A 173 -5.14 -12.48 -5.26
CA ALA A 173 -5.93 -12.82 -6.43
C ALA A 173 -6.30 -11.61 -7.30
N LEU A 174 -6.57 -10.45 -6.68
CA LEU A 174 -6.90 -9.23 -7.40
C LEU A 174 -5.71 -8.26 -7.54
N SER A 175 -4.48 -8.69 -7.24
CA SER A 175 -3.30 -7.84 -7.45
C SER A 175 -2.82 -7.91 -8.91
N PHE A 176 -3.51 -7.19 -9.78
CA PHE A 176 -3.07 -6.91 -11.14
C PHE A 176 -2.84 -5.41 -11.37
N SER A 177 -2.02 -5.07 -12.37
CA SER A 177 -1.72 -3.68 -12.75
C SER A 177 -1.86 -3.44 -14.25
N SER A 178 -2.81 -4.16 -14.87
CA SER A 178 -3.06 -4.17 -16.31
C SER A 178 -3.37 -2.78 -16.87
N SER A 179 -4.19 -1.98 -16.18
CA SER A 179 -4.56 -0.63 -16.63
C SER A 179 -3.34 0.27 -16.85
N ASN A 180 -2.36 0.24 -15.94
CA ASN A 180 -1.16 1.08 -16.06
C ASN A 180 -0.21 0.60 -17.17
N ALA A 181 -0.13 -0.71 -17.39
CA ALA A 181 0.63 -1.27 -18.51
C ALA A 181 -0.01 -0.94 -19.87
N ILE A 182 -1.34 -0.89 -19.95
CA ILE A 182 -2.08 -0.51 -21.15
C ILE A 182 -1.86 0.97 -21.48
N VAL A 183 -1.94 1.87 -20.50
CA VAL A 183 -1.69 3.31 -20.73
C VAL A 183 -0.25 3.55 -21.17
N LEU A 184 0.73 2.85 -20.56
CA LEU A 184 2.12 2.85 -21.05
C LEU A 184 2.17 2.51 -22.55
N ALA A 185 1.54 1.42 -22.96
CA ALA A 185 1.53 0.99 -24.36
C ALA A 185 0.83 2.00 -25.29
N GLN A 186 -0.32 2.57 -24.88
CA GLN A 186 -1.05 3.57 -25.66
C GLN A 186 -0.18 4.80 -25.94
N TYR A 187 0.50 5.32 -24.92
CA TYR A 187 1.37 6.50 -25.09
C TYR A 187 2.58 6.16 -25.97
N LEU A 188 3.15 4.96 -25.87
CA LEU A 188 4.24 4.53 -26.76
C LEU A 188 3.82 4.50 -28.24
N PHE A 189 2.62 4.01 -28.56
CA PHE A 189 2.11 4.04 -29.94
C PHE A 189 1.80 5.45 -30.43
N ARG A 190 1.28 6.32 -29.54
CA ARG A 190 0.97 7.72 -29.88
C ARG A 190 2.21 8.54 -30.27
N ILE A 191 3.38 8.24 -29.70
CA ILE A 191 4.65 8.88 -30.09
C ILE A 191 4.91 8.71 -31.60
N ASN A 192 4.57 7.55 -32.15
CA ASN A 192 4.76 7.20 -33.55
C ASN A 192 3.58 7.57 -34.45
N GLY A 193 2.51 8.19 -33.90
CA GLY A 193 1.30 8.51 -34.64
C GLY A 193 0.52 7.27 -35.13
N HIS A 194 0.82 6.10 -34.58
CA HIS A 194 0.21 4.83 -34.98
C HIS A 194 -0.96 4.47 -34.07
N SER A 195 -2.05 3.97 -34.64
CA SER A 195 -3.17 3.40 -33.89
C SER A 195 -2.96 1.88 -33.82
N PRO A 196 -2.67 1.31 -32.64
CA PRO A 196 -2.33 -0.10 -32.54
C PRO A 196 -3.56 -0.99 -32.68
N THR A 197 -3.36 -2.20 -33.20
CA THR A 197 -4.33 -3.28 -33.02
C THR A 197 -4.41 -3.72 -31.55
N ALA A 198 -5.48 -4.40 -31.17
CA ALA A 198 -5.65 -4.90 -29.80
C ALA A 198 -4.48 -5.78 -29.34
N TRP A 199 -3.97 -6.65 -30.22
CA TRP A 199 -2.84 -7.53 -29.91
C TRP A 199 -1.50 -6.79 -29.83
N GLN A 200 -1.26 -5.80 -30.69
CA GLN A 200 -0.09 -4.94 -30.59
C GLN A 200 -0.07 -4.18 -29.24
N LEU A 201 -1.22 -3.65 -28.83
CA LEU A 201 -1.36 -2.95 -27.56
C LEU A 201 -1.08 -3.89 -26.37
N LYS A 202 -1.70 -5.08 -26.37
CA LYS A 202 -1.47 -6.11 -25.34
C LYS A 202 -0.01 -6.57 -25.30
N GLY A 203 0.61 -6.80 -26.45
CA GLY A 203 2.02 -7.23 -26.55
C GLY A 203 2.99 -6.22 -25.95
N VAL A 204 2.84 -4.93 -26.29
CA VAL A 204 3.68 -3.86 -25.71
C VAL A 204 3.43 -3.68 -24.21
N ALA A 205 2.18 -3.82 -23.75
CA ALA A 205 1.85 -3.75 -22.34
C ALA A 205 2.51 -4.89 -21.53
N VAL A 206 2.45 -6.13 -22.03
CA VAL A 206 3.13 -7.29 -21.43
C VAL A 206 4.64 -7.10 -21.42
N ALA A 207 5.23 -6.65 -22.53
CA ALA A 207 6.67 -6.41 -22.61
C ALA A 207 7.12 -5.33 -21.60
N GLY A 208 6.45 -4.18 -21.59
CA GLY A 208 6.76 -3.08 -20.68
C GLY A 208 6.62 -3.48 -19.21
N TYR A 209 5.57 -4.24 -18.87
CA TYR A 209 5.39 -4.72 -17.50
C TYR A 209 6.41 -5.79 -17.10
N THR A 210 6.78 -6.69 -18.02
CA THR A 210 7.81 -7.70 -17.79
C THR A 210 9.17 -7.06 -17.54
N VAL A 211 9.53 -6.02 -18.30
CA VAL A 211 10.75 -5.25 -18.06
C VAL A 211 10.72 -4.61 -16.67
N ALA A 212 9.59 -4.02 -16.25
CA ALA A 212 9.45 -3.46 -14.90
C ALA A 212 9.62 -4.53 -13.81
N ALA A 213 9.01 -5.70 -13.98
CA ALA A 213 9.07 -6.81 -13.03
C ALA A 213 10.49 -7.40 -12.92
N LEU A 214 11.19 -7.59 -14.05
CA LEU A 214 12.58 -8.03 -14.06
C LEU A 214 13.48 -7.02 -13.34
N PHE A 215 13.30 -5.73 -13.63
CA PHE A 215 14.11 -4.68 -13.02
C PHE A 215 14.04 -4.70 -11.49
N VAL A 216 12.84 -4.82 -10.92
CA VAL A 216 12.65 -4.84 -9.46
C VAL A 216 13.07 -6.16 -8.79
N SER A 217 13.28 -7.21 -9.58
CA SER A 217 13.61 -8.55 -9.10
C SER A 217 15.11 -8.72 -8.79
N PHE A 218 16.00 -7.97 -9.45
CA PHE A 218 17.46 -8.18 -9.33
C PHE A 218 18.10 -7.58 -8.07
N HIS A 219 17.65 -6.41 -7.61
CA HIS A 219 18.21 -5.82 -6.39
C HIS A 219 17.29 -4.75 -5.79
N THR A 220 16.95 -4.89 -4.50
CA THR A 220 16.04 -3.95 -3.81
C THR A 220 16.57 -2.51 -3.79
N ARG A 221 17.86 -2.30 -3.50
CA ARG A 221 18.43 -0.93 -3.44
C ARG A 221 18.41 -0.23 -4.79
N LEU A 222 18.79 -0.95 -5.86
CA LEU A 222 18.78 -0.42 -7.22
C LEU A 222 17.35 -0.06 -7.64
N SER A 223 16.37 -0.87 -7.24
CA SER A 223 14.95 -0.59 -7.46
C SER A 223 14.52 0.75 -6.86
N TYR A 224 14.96 1.06 -5.63
CA TYR A 224 14.69 2.35 -5.01
C TYR A 224 15.38 3.51 -5.74
N HIS A 225 16.65 3.39 -6.08
CA HIS A 225 17.36 4.46 -6.80
C HIS A 225 16.72 4.78 -8.15
N PHE A 226 16.30 3.76 -8.88
CA PHE A 226 15.64 3.92 -10.16
C PHE A 226 14.22 4.49 -10.02
N SER A 227 13.45 3.99 -9.04
CA SER A 227 12.14 4.54 -8.71
C SER A 227 12.25 6.03 -8.33
N ASN A 228 13.29 6.41 -7.58
CA ASN A 228 13.58 7.80 -7.23
C ASN A 228 13.91 8.64 -8.46
N ALA A 229 14.79 8.15 -9.34
CA ALA A 229 15.18 8.86 -10.56
C ALA A 229 13.98 9.11 -11.47
N ILE A 230 13.14 8.10 -11.74
CA ILE A 230 11.92 8.28 -12.52
C ILE A 230 10.94 9.20 -11.77
N GLY A 231 10.81 9.05 -10.45
CA GLY A 231 9.97 9.92 -9.62
C GLY A 231 10.30 11.40 -9.79
N ILE A 232 11.58 11.76 -9.85
CA ILE A 232 12.04 13.13 -10.12
C ILE A 232 11.63 13.58 -11.52
N ILE A 233 11.83 12.74 -12.55
CA ILE A 233 11.43 13.06 -13.93
C ILE A 233 9.92 13.32 -14.02
N LYS A 234 9.11 12.48 -13.37
CA LYS A 234 7.65 12.65 -13.30
C LYS A 234 7.25 13.97 -12.64
N LEU A 235 7.91 14.29 -11.52
CA LEU A 235 7.68 15.53 -10.79
C LEU A 235 7.98 16.75 -11.68
N LEU A 236 9.13 16.76 -12.34
CA LEU A 236 9.53 17.81 -13.28
C LEU A 236 8.57 17.92 -14.47
N THR A 237 8.09 16.80 -15.00
CA THR A 237 7.12 16.78 -16.10
C THR A 237 5.81 17.48 -15.68
N LEU A 238 5.32 17.22 -14.47
CA LEU A 238 4.08 17.81 -13.99
C LEU A 238 4.24 19.29 -13.60
N ILE A 239 5.41 19.68 -13.09
CA ILE A 239 5.78 21.10 -12.92
C ILE A 239 5.78 21.81 -14.28
N PHE A 240 6.37 21.20 -15.31
CA PHE A 240 6.37 21.76 -16.66
C PHE A 240 4.95 21.94 -17.21
N VAL A 241 4.07 20.94 -17.07
CA VAL A 241 2.65 21.05 -17.44
C VAL A 241 1.98 22.21 -16.70
N SER A 242 2.20 22.31 -15.39
CA SER A 242 1.62 23.35 -14.54
C SER A 242 2.05 24.75 -14.96
N LEU A 243 3.36 24.97 -15.15
CA LEU A 243 3.90 26.25 -15.59
C LEU A 243 3.42 26.62 -17.00
N THR A 244 3.37 25.64 -17.92
CA THR A 244 2.84 25.85 -19.26
C THR A 244 1.38 26.29 -19.21
N GLY A 245 0.56 25.69 -18.35
CA GLY A 245 -0.83 26.10 -18.13
C GLY A 245 -0.99 27.54 -17.64
N LEU A 246 -0.12 27.98 -16.72
CA LEU A 246 -0.11 29.37 -16.24
C LEU A 246 0.28 30.35 -17.36
N VAL A 247 1.24 29.98 -18.22
CA VAL A 247 1.62 30.77 -19.41
C VAL A 247 0.47 30.87 -20.42
N VAL A 248 -0.27 29.78 -20.63
CA VAL A 248 -1.51 29.76 -21.45
C VAL A 248 -2.54 30.74 -20.91
N LEU A 249 -2.83 30.67 -19.60
CA LEU A 249 -3.77 31.59 -18.94
C LEU A 249 -3.33 33.04 -18.98
N GLY A 250 -2.02 33.30 -18.95
CA GLY A 250 -1.47 34.62 -19.11
C GLY A 250 -1.57 35.18 -20.54
N GLY A 251 -2.11 34.45 -21.52
CA GLY A 251 -2.28 34.91 -22.89
C GLY A 251 -0.98 34.95 -23.72
N HIS A 252 0.10 34.32 -23.25
CA HIS A 252 1.41 34.36 -23.90
C HIS A 252 1.58 33.30 -25.01
N ILE A 253 0.50 32.59 -25.36
CA ILE A 253 0.47 31.62 -26.47
C ILE A 253 -0.35 32.21 -27.61
N PRO A 254 0.07 32.06 -28.87
CA PRO A 254 -0.64 32.65 -30.01
C PRO A 254 -2.13 32.29 -30.02
N VAL A 255 -2.97 33.32 -30.23
CA VAL A 255 -4.44 33.21 -30.33
C VAL A 255 -4.87 32.21 -31.40
N THR A 256 -4.04 32.00 -32.44
CA THR A 256 -4.25 31.00 -33.48
C THR A 256 -4.24 29.55 -32.97
N ARG A 257 -3.65 29.29 -31.80
CA ARG A 257 -3.63 27.96 -31.18
C ARG A 257 -4.66 27.83 -30.07
N ILE A 258 -4.81 28.86 -29.23
CA ILE A 258 -5.75 28.89 -28.11
C ILE A 258 -6.50 30.23 -28.15
N PRO A 259 -7.69 30.27 -28.79
CA PRO A 259 -8.42 31.53 -29.00
C PRO A 259 -8.92 32.17 -27.71
N ASN A 260 -9.35 31.35 -26.73
CA ASN A 260 -9.84 31.84 -25.44
C ASN A 260 -9.42 30.91 -24.28
N PRO A 261 -8.29 31.21 -23.61
CA PRO A 261 -7.82 30.45 -22.44
C PRO A 261 -8.77 30.44 -21.23
N HIS A 262 -9.69 31.40 -21.17
CA HIS A 262 -10.61 31.56 -20.04
C HIS A 262 -11.98 30.90 -20.27
N LEU A 263 -12.21 30.32 -21.45
CA LEU A 263 -13.51 29.77 -21.88
C LEU A 263 -14.16 28.88 -20.82
N ASN A 264 -13.42 27.88 -20.32
CA ASN A 264 -13.91 26.90 -19.36
C ASN A 264 -14.11 27.45 -17.93
N PHE A 265 -13.59 28.65 -17.65
CA PHE A 265 -13.69 29.29 -16.35
C PHE A 265 -14.88 30.25 -16.26
N HIS A 266 -15.48 30.63 -17.40
CA HIS A 266 -16.75 31.35 -17.43
C HIS A 266 -17.90 30.40 -17.08
N ASN A 267 -18.78 30.82 -16.15
CA ASN A 267 -19.87 29.97 -15.64
C ASN A 267 -19.39 28.55 -15.30
N SER A 268 -18.26 28.43 -14.60
CA SER A 268 -17.55 27.16 -14.40
C SER A 268 -18.36 26.08 -13.67
N PHE A 269 -19.40 26.47 -12.92
CA PHE A 269 -20.35 25.57 -12.26
C PHE A 269 -21.54 25.17 -13.15
N SER A 270 -21.58 25.63 -14.41
CA SER A 270 -22.60 25.22 -15.37
C SER A 270 -22.42 23.76 -15.79
N GLY A 271 -23.52 23.03 -15.77
CA GLY A 271 -23.58 21.61 -16.04
C GLY A 271 -24.61 20.92 -15.15
N GLN A 272 -25.00 19.71 -15.54
CA GLN A 272 -25.85 18.86 -14.71
C GLN A 272 -25.00 17.72 -14.17
N THR A 273 -25.23 17.35 -12.92
CA THR A 273 -24.60 16.18 -12.30
C THR A 273 -25.67 15.25 -11.77
N THR A 274 -25.35 13.96 -11.75
CA THR A 274 -26.23 12.92 -11.20
C THR A 274 -25.54 12.28 -10.00
N PRO A 275 -26.29 11.71 -9.03
CA PRO A 275 -25.67 11.01 -7.90
C PRO A 275 -24.70 9.90 -8.33
N TYR A 276 -25.01 9.18 -9.42
CA TYR A 276 -24.11 8.21 -10.03
C TYR A 276 -22.84 8.86 -10.59
N GLY A 277 -22.97 9.99 -11.32
CA GLY A 277 -21.83 10.73 -11.86
C GLY A 277 -20.88 11.26 -10.78
N VAL A 278 -21.42 11.86 -9.72
CA VAL A 278 -20.68 12.29 -8.51
C VAL A 278 -19.92 11.12 -7.89
N THR A 279 -20.56 9.96 -7.80
CA THR A 279 -19.96 8.74 -7.23
C THR A 279 -18.81 8.21 -8.07
N ASN A 280 -18.98 8.12 -9.39
CA ASN A 280 -17.91 7.70 -10.30
C ASN A 280 -16.72 8.68 -10.26
N ALA A 281 -17.00 10.00 -10.25
CA ALA A 281 -15.97 11.02 -10.07
C ALA A 281 -15.20 10.85 -8.75
N LEU A 282 -15.88 10.47 -7.66
CA LEU A 282 -15.23 10.22 -6.37
C LEU A 282 -14.31 8.97 -6.41
N TYR A 283 -14.71 7.91 -7.11
CA TYR A 283 -13.82 6.76 -7.32
C TYR A 283 -12.57 7.13 -8.11
N LYS A 284 -12.75 7.88 -9.20
CA LYS A 284 -11.62 8.30 -10.04
C LYS A 284 -10.69 9.26 -9.30
N ILE A 285 -11.20 10.12 -8.42
CA ILE A 285 -10.34 10.99 -7.62
C ILE A 285 -9.56 10.20 -6.56
N ILE A 286 -10.20 9.25 -5.87
CA ILE A 286 -9.52 8.40 -4.89
C ILE A 286 -8.45 7.56 -5.58
N PHE A 287 -8.75 7.00 -6.75
CA PHE A 287 -7.77 6.30 -7.58
C PHE A 287 -6.59 7.21 -7.96
N SER A 288 -6.85 8.48 -8.30
CA SER A 288 -5.81 9.43 -8.70
C SER A 288 -4.84 9.74 -7.57
N TYR A 289 -5.33 9.85 -6.32
CA TYR A 289 -4.49 10.10 -5.14
C TYR A 289 -3.97 8.83 -4.46
N ALA A 290 -4.35 7.64 -4.93
CA ALA A 290 -3.84 6.38 -4.38
C ALA A 290 -2.32 6.30 -4.55
N GLY A 291 -1.61 6.02 -3.47
CA GLY A 291 -0.16 5.93 -3.45
C GLY A 291 0.53 6.59 -2.25
N PHE A 292 -0.19 7.40 -1.47
CA PHE A 292 0.32 7.93 -0.20
C PHE A 292 0.69 6.79 0.79
N GLU A 293 0.07 5.63 0.63
CA GLU A 293 0.25 4.44 1.45
C GLU A 293 1.51 3.61 1.09
N ASN A 294 2.20 3.94 -0.02
CA ASN A 294 3.28 3.10 -0.54
C ASN A 294 4.45 2.96 0.45
N ALA A 295 4.82 4.05 1.13
CA ALA A 295 5.88 4.03 2.13
C ALA A 295 5.55 3.14 3.35
N PHE A 296 4.27 2.93 3.68
CA PHE A 296 3.86 2.03 4.78
C PHE A 296 4.07 0.57 4.43
N ASN A 297 4.00 0.22 3.15
CA ASN A 297 4.31 -1.14 2.69
C ASN A 297 5.77 -1.52 2.96
N VAL A 298 6.67 -0.54 3.06
CA VAL A 298 8.11 -0.74 3.31
C VAL A 298 8.55 -0.19 4.67
N VAL A 299 7.62 -0.05 5.63
CA VAL A 299 7.90 0.65 6.90
C VAL A 299 9.05 0.03 7.70
N ASN A 300 9.26 -1.29 7.65
CA ASN A 300 10.37 -1.95 8.32
C ASN A 300 11.74 -1.68 7.66
N GLU A 301 11.75 -1.18 6.42
CA GLU A 301 12.97 -0.79 5.69
C GLU A 301 13.37 0.68 5.93
N VAL A 302 12.57 1.42 6.73
CA VAL A 302 12.78 2.83 7.07
C VAL A 302 13.33 2.96 8.50
N LYS A 303 14.44 3.66 8.68
CA LYS A 303 14.93 4.01 10.02
C LYS A 303 14.08 5.11 10.66
N ASN A 304 13.73 4.95 11.94
CA ASN A 304 12.81 5.84 12.66
C ASN A 304 11.50 6.11 11.87
N PRO A 305 10.74 5.05 11.55
CA PRO A 305 9.70 5.07 10.53
C PRO A 305 8.60 6.09 10.80
N VAL A 306 8.08 6.17 12.03
CA VAL A 306 6.94 7.04 12.36
C VAL A 306 7.27 8.51 12.08
N LYS A 307 8.42 8.98 12.57
CA LYS A 307 8.87 10.36 12.37
C LYS A 307 9.13 10.67 10.89
N GLN A 308 9.79 9.75 10.18
CA GLN A 308 10.15 9.95 8.77
C GLN A 308 8.92 9.92 7.86
N ILE A 309 8.04 8.92 8.00
CA ILE A 309 6.84 8.79 7.17
C ILE A 309 5.85 9.91 7.45
N ARG A 310 5.68 10.33 8.71
CA ARG A 310 4.83 11.50 9.05
C ARG A 310 5.23 12.74 8.26
N LYS A 311 6.52 13.09 8.27
CA LYS A 311 7.02 14.29 7.61
C LYS A 311 7.00 14.13 6.09
N ASN A 312 7.67 13.09 5.59
CA ASN A 312 7.96 12.94 4.17
C ASN A 312 6.74 12.44 3.39
N GLY A 313 5.91 11.60 3.99
CA GLY A 313 4.65 11.15 3.39
C GLY A 313 3.64 12.28 3.21
N PHE A 314 3.50 13.17 4.21
CA PHE A 314 2.64 14.35 4.09
C PHE A 314 3.17 15.35 3.06
N VAL A 315 4.49 15.59 3.02
CA VAL A 315 5.12 16.44 1.99
C VAL A 315 4.86 15.90 0.59
N ALA A 316 5.00 14.58 0.37
CA ALA A 316 4.70 13.95 -0.90
C ALA A 316 3.24 14.18 -1.33
N LEU A 317 2.29 13.96 -0.41
CA LEU A 317 0.87 14.16 -0.67
C LEU A 317 0.54 15.63 -1.01
N LEU A 318 1.12 16.57 -0.27
CA LEU A 318 0.91 18.01 -0.49
C LEU A 318 1.45 18.47 -1.86
N ILE A 319 2.67 18.04 -2.22
CA ILE A 319 3.26 18.33 -3.53
C ILE A 319 2.36 17.83 -4.65
N VAL A 320 1.91 16.57 -4.55
CA VAL A 320 1.02 15.96 -5.54
C VAL A 320 -0.30 16.71 -5.63
N ALA A 321 -0.91 17.07 -4.49
CA ALA A 321 -2.18 17.78 -4.48
C ALA A 321 -2.11 19.14 -5.20
N VAL A 322 -1.06 19.92 -4.91
CA VAL A 322 -0.85 21.21 -5.58
C VAL A 322 -0.66 21.01 -7.08
N LEU A 323 0.20 20.08 -7.48
CA LEU A 323 0.47 19.84 -8.91
C LEU A 323 -0.72 19.25 -9.65
N TYR A 324 -1.57 18.45 -9.01
CA TYR A 324 -2.79 17.93 -9.62
C TYR A 324 -3.79 19.05 -9.89
N ILE A 325 -4.00 19.94 -8.93
CA ILE A 325 -4.85 21.13 -9.12
C ILE A 325 -4.30 21.98 -10.27
N LEU A 326 -3.00 22.29 -10.26
CA LEU A 326 -2.38 23.11 -11.31
C LEU A 326 -2.39 22.44 -12.69
N ALA A 327 -2.20 21.11 -12.77
CA ALA A 327 -2.30 20.38 -14.03
C ALA A 327 -3.73 20.40 -14.59
N ASN A 328 -4.76 20.30 -13.74
CA ASN A 328 -6.14 20.42 -14.18
C ASN A 328 -6.46 21.85 -14.64
N VAL A 329 -5.96 22.88 -13.95
CA VAL A 329 -6.03 24.27 -14.43
C VAL A 329 -5.39 24.38 -15.82
N ALA A 330 -4.22 23.75 -16.04
CA ALA A 330 -3.55 23.74 -17.34
C ALA A 330 -4.41 23.09 -18.44
N TYR A 331 -5.04 21.94 -18.15
CA TYR A 331 -5.91 21.26 -19.08
C TYR A 331 -7.14 22.09 -19.45
N PHE A 332 -7.81 22.67 -18.45
CA PHE A 332 -8.98 23.52 -18.70
C PHE A 332 -8.63 24.85 -19.37
N ALA A 333 -7.40 25.35 -19.23
CA ALA A 333 -6.97 26.55 -19.92
C ALA A 333 -6.69 26.33 -21.42
N ALA A 334 -6.21 25.14 -21.80
CA ALA A 334 -5.78 24.90 -23.19
C ALA A 334 -6.76 24.06 -24.03
N VAL A 335 -7.64 23.29 -23.39
CA VAL A 335 -8.52 22.33 -24.08
C VAL A 335 -9.98 22.65 -23.76
N PRO A 336 -10.86 22.86 -24.77
CA PRO A 336 -12.29 23.01 -24.54
C PRO A 336 -12.89 21.83 -23.75
N LYS A 337 -13.88 22.12 -22.90
CA LYS A 337 -14.53 21.14 -22.01
C LYS A 337 -15.01 19.90 -22.76
N GLU A 338 -15.64 20.09 -23.93
CA GLU A 338 -16.24 19.04 -24.75
C GLU A 338 -15.17 18.07 -25.27
N GLU A 339 -14.09 18.60 -25.84
CA GLU A 339 -12.96 17.79 -26.31
C GLU A 339 -12.26 17.05 -25.16
N LEU A 340 -12.17 17.68 -23.98
CA LEU A 340 -11.53 17.06 -22.83
C LEU A 340 -12.33 15.84 -22.31
N VAL A 341 -13.68 15.92 -22.33
CA VAL A 341 -14.56 14.80 -21.96
C VAL A 341 -14.41 13.61 -22.93
N GLU A 342 -14.15 13.89 -24.20
CA GLU A 342 -13.93 12.88 -25.25
C GLU A 342 -12.53 12.27 -25.24
N SER A 343 -11.55 12.94 -24.62
CA SER A 343 -10.13 12.54 -24.65
C SER A 343 -9.80 11.23 -23.90
N GLN A 344 -10.75 10.63 -23.17
CA GLN A 344 -10.59 9.37 -22.43
C GLN A 344 -9.27 9.34 -21.64
N GLN A 345 -8.32 8.47 -22.01
CA GLN A 345 -7.05 8.25 -21.29
C GLN A 345 -5.89 9.14 -21.74
N ILE A 346 -6.09 10.06 -22.70
CA ILE A 346 -5.01 10.82 -23.36
C ILE A 346 -5.12 12.35 -23.19
N ALA A 347 -5.74 12.83 -22.10
CA ALA A 347 -5.94 14.25 -21.84
C ALA A 347 -4.64 15.08 -21.92
N ALA A 348 -3.53 14.54 -21.38
CA ALA A 348 -2.22 15.21 -21.45
C ALA A 348 -1.68 15.34 -22.88
N SER A 349 -1.87 14.32 -23.73
CA SER A 349 -1.43 14.37 -25.13
C SER A 349 -2.24 15.41 -25.92
N LEU A 350 -3.53 15.53 -25.62
CA LEU A 350 -4.41 16.52 -26.23
C LEU A 350 -3.96 17.94 -25.84
N PHE A 351 -3.69 18.16 -24.55
CA PHE A 351 -3.09 19.41 -24.05
C PHE A 351 -1.81 19.77 -24.79
N PHE A 352 -0.85 18.85 -24.90
CA PHE A 352 0.42 19.12 -25.58
C PHE A 352 0.23 19.46 -27.05
N THR A 353 -0.71 18.79 -27.73
CA THR A 353 -0.99 19.03 -29.14
C THR A 353 -1.63 20.40 -29.37
N LYS A 354 -2.54 20.83 -28.48
CA LYS A 354 -3.17 22.17 -28.57
C LYS A 354 -2.16 23.29 -28.31
N VAL A 355 -1.27 23.11 -27.32
CA VAL A 355 -0.28 24.11 -26.94
C VAL A 355 0.89 24.20 -27.93
N PHE A 356 1.51 23.07 -28.24
CA PHE A 356 2.77 23.02 -28.99
C PHE A 356 2.60 22.62 -30.47
N GLY A 357 1.38 22.33 -30.91
CA GLY A 357 1.09 21.85 -32.26
C GLY A 357 1.64 20.44 -32.52
N LYS A 358 1.59 20.00 -33.78
CA LYS A 358 2.19 18.71 -34.18
C LYS A 358 3.70 18.90 -34.40
N SER A 359 4.49 18.81 -33.33
CA SER A 359 5.95 18.97 -33.35
C SER A 359 6.69 17.80 -32.72
N GLY A 360 8.00 17.68 -32.97
CA GLY A 360 8.86 16.69 -32.32
C GLY A 360 8.88 16.82 -30.79
N ALA A 361 8.65 18.02 -30.26
CA ALA A 361 8.55 18.25 -28.82
C ALA A 361 7.37 17.49 -28.18
N VAL A 362 6.22 17.41 -28.87
CA VAL A 362 5.04 16.66 -28.37
C VAL A 362 5.35 15.15 -28.29
N ARG A 363 6.16 14.62 -29.21
CA ARG A 363 6.62 13.22 -29.12
C ARG A 363 7.44 12.98 -27.86
N GLY A 364 8.38 13.88 -27.54
CA GLY A 364 9.17 13.82 -26.31
C GLY A 364 8.30 13.92 -25.05
N LEU A 365 7.32 14.83 -25.03
CA LEU A 365 6.39 14.97 -23.91
C LEU A 365 5.52 13.72 -23.70
N ASN A 366 5.00 13.13 -24.78
CA ASN A 366 4.26 11.86 -24.71
C ASN A 366 5.14 10.68 -24.22
N PHE A 367 6.44 10.68 -24.57
CA PHE A 367 7.39 9.73 -23.99
C PHE A 367 7.55 9.90 -22.47
N LEU A 368 7.58 11.15 -21.96
CA LEU A 368 7.61 11.38 -20.51
C LEU A 368 6.36 10.85 -19.81
N ILE A 369 5.18 10.90 -20.46
CA ILE A 369 3.96 10.30 -19.92
C ILE A 369 4.02 8.76 -19.92
N ALA A 370 4.55 8.16 -20.99
CA ALA A 370 4.82 6.73 -21.05
C ALA A 370 5.79 6.31 -19.93
N LEU A 371 6.91 7.02 -19.79
CA LEU A 371 7.90 6.80 -18.73
C LEU A 371 7.29 6.99 -17.33
N SER A 372 6.35 7.93 -17.18
CA SER A 372 5.60 8.10 -15.94
C SER A 372 4.77 6.85 -15.61
N SER A 373 4.06 6.31 -16.59
CA SER A 373 3.29 5.07 -16.43
C SER A 373 4.20 3.89 -16.08
N PHE A 374 5.37 3.78 -16.72
CA PHE A 374 6.38 2.76 -16.40
C PHE A 374 6.92 2.89 -14.97
N GLY A 375 7.31 4.11 -14.55
CA GLY A 375 7.77 4.34 -13.17
C GLY A 375 6.68 4.07 -12.12
N ASN A 376 5.40 4.18 -12.49
CA ASN A 376 4.29 3.86 -11.60
C ASN A 376 4.21 2.34 -11.38
N LEU A 377 4.35 1.55 -12.45
CA LEU A 377 4.41 0.08 -12.36
C LEU A 377 5.51 -0.37 -11.40
N ILE A 378 6.70 0.26 -11.47
CA ILE A 378 7.82 -0.02 -10.57
C ILE A 378 7.47 0.34 -9.12
N ALA A 379 6.96 1.54 -8.87
CA ALA A 379 6.58 1.96 -7.51
C ALA A 379 5.50 1.05 -6.89
N VAL A 380 4.53 0.62 -7.70
CA VAL A 380 3.47 -0.32 -7.29
C VAL A 380 4.04 -1.71 -7.01
N LEU A 381 4.91 -2.23 -7.89
CA LEU A 381 5.57 -3.52 -7.70
C LEU A 381 6.34 -3.57 -6.38
N ILE A 382 7.14 -2.54 -6.09
CA ILE A 382 7.92 -2.45 -4.85
C ILE A 382 6.99 -2.54 -3.64
N GLY A 383 5.95 -1.71 -3.54
CA GLY A 383 5.02 -1.75 -2.40
C GLY A 383 4.22 -3.04 -2.30
N SER A 384 3.55 -3.45 -3.38
CA SER A 384 2.71 -4.65 -3.39
C SER A 384 3.49 -5.92 -3.10
N SER A 385 4.75 -6.02 -3.50
CA SER A 385 5.56 -7.20 -3.19
C SER A 385 5.79 -7.37 -1.68
N ARG A 386 5.92 -6.28 -0.93
CA ARG A 386 6.04 -6.34 0.54
C ARG A 386 4.71 -6.69 1.19
N LEU A 387 3.61 -6.15 0.68
CA LEU A 387 2.26 -6.51 1.11
C LEU A 387 1.99 -8.01 0.93
N ILE A 388 2.24 -8.53 -0.27
CA ILE A 388 2.02 -9.94 -0.60
C ILE A 388 3.00 -10.85 0.17
N ARG A 389 4.27 -10.43 0.34
CA ARG A 389 5.21 -11.13 1.21
C ARG A 389 4.67 -11.23 2.63
N GLU A 390 4.15 -10.14 3.19
CA GLU A 390 3.62 -10.11 4.54
C GLU A 390 2.39 -11.01 4.70
N CYS A 391 1.50 -11.04 3.71
CA CYS A 391 0.40 -12.01 3.66
C CYS A 391 0.93 -13.46 3.76
N GLY A 392 1.99 -13.78 3.01
CA GLY A 392 2.62 -15.09 3.06
C GLY A 392 3.30 -15.40 4.39
N ARG A 393 3.91 -14.39 5.02
CA ARG A 393 4.60 -14.54 6.30
C ARG A 393 3.68 -14.85 7.47
N GLN A 394 2.39 -14.54 7.37
CA GLN A 394 1.38 -14.96 8.35
C GLN A 394 1.14 -16.49 8.34
N GLY A 395 1.62 -17.20 7.31
CA GLY A 395 1.45 -18.65 7.18
C GLY A 395 0.07 -19.09 6.66
N VAL A 396 -0.80 -18.13 6.32
CA VAL A 396 -2.15 -18.40 5.78
C VAL A 396 -2.11 -18.83 4.30
N LEU A 397 -1.03 -18.51 3.59
CA LEU A 397 -0.82 -18.95 2.21
C LEU A 397 -0.08 -20.29 2.15
N PRO A 398 -0.39 -21.15 1.16
CA PRO A 398 0.37 -22.38 0.95
C PRO A 398 1.82 -22.06 0.58
N PHE A 399 2.73 -22.96 0.91
CA PHE A 399 4.17 -22.81 0.64
C PHE A 399 4.81 -21.55 1.26
N PRO A 400 4.82 -21.38 2.61
CA PRO A 400 5.31 -20.16 3.27
C PRO A 400 6.72 -19.71 2.84
N ARG A 401 7.61 -20.68 2.54
CA ARG A 401 8.98 -20.40 2.06
C ARG A 401 9.01 -19.61 0.74
N PHE A 402 8.09 -19.90 -0.19
CA PHE A 402 8.03 -19.23 -1.49
C PHE A 402 7.71 -17.74 -1.36
N TRP A 403 6.83 -17.38 -0.42
CA TRP A 403 6.42 -16.00 -0.20
C TRP A 403 7.42 -15.20 0.64
N ALA A 404 7.99 -15.84 1.65
CA ALA A 404 8.83 -15.18 2.65
C ALA A 404 10.30 -15.02 2.23
N SER A 405 10.83 -15.91 1.39
CA SER A 405 12.24 -15.90 1.00
C SER A 405 12.61 -14.64 0.20
N THR A 406 13.84 -14.19 0.39
CA THR A 406 14.44 -13.06 -0.32
C THR A 406 15.62 -13.47 -1.20
N ARG A 407 15.92 -14.77 -1.31
CA ARG A 407 17.02 -15.28 -2.15
C ARG A 407 16.66 -15.36 -3.63
N PRO A 408 17.67 -15.31 -4.53
CA PRO A 408 19.09 -15.06 -4.24
C PRO A 408 19.45 -13.55 -4.16
N PHE A 409 18.53 -12.67 -4.56
CA PHE A 409 18.86 -11.28 -4.92
C PHE A 409 18.59 -10.23 -3.81
N GLY A 410 18.11 -10.64 -2.64
CA GLY A 410 17.66 -9.72 -1.59
C GLY A 410 16.34 -9.04 -1.95
N THR A 411 15.46 -9.75 -2.66
CA THR A 411 14.17 -9.28 -3.18
C THR A 411 13.10 -10.37 -2.99
N PRO A 412 11.83 -10.00 -2.75
CA PRO A 412 10.73 -10.95 -2.62
C PRO A 412 10.29 -11.50 -3.98
N LEU A 413 11.05 -12.44 -4.56
CA LEU A 413 10.80 -12.95 -5.91
C LEU A 413 9.45 -13.64 -6.08
N GLY A 414 9.02 -14.45 -5.10
CA GLY A 414 7.72 -15.14 -5.17
C GLY A 414 6.54 -14.16 -5.32
N PRO A 415 6.43 -13.15 -4.43
CA PRO A 415 5.46 -12.07 -4.57
C PRO A 415 5.51 -11.32 -5.91
N TYR A 416 6.71 -11.00 -6.42
CA TYR A 416 6.84 -10.37 -7.74
C TYR A 416 6.34 -11.26 -8.87
N PHE A 417 6.70 -12.55 -8.85
CA PHE A 417 6.30 -13.52 -9.86
C PHE A 417 4.78 -13.69 -9.93
N VAL A 418 4.11 -13.85 -8.78
CA VAL A 418 2.65 -14.03 -8.75
C VAL A 418 1.92 -12.79 -9.27
N LYS A 419 2.34 -11.60 -8.82
CA LYS A 419 1.77 -10.33 -9.33
C LYS A 419 2.05 -10.15 -10.83
N TRP A 420 3.23 -10.57 -11.30
CA TRP A 420 3.59 -10.56 -12.71
C TRP A 420 2.67 -11.46 -13.53
N ALA A 421 2.55 -12.73 -13.14
CA ALA A 421 1.72 -13.72 -13.82
C ALA A 421 0.24 -13.33 -13.86
N LEU A 422 -0.31 -12.85 -12.74
CA LEU A 422 -1.71 -12.40 -12.68
C LEU A 422 -1.95 -11.17 -13.55
N THR A 423 -1.01 -10.22 -13.60
CA THR A 423 -1.16 -9.04 -14.47
C THR A 423 -1.08 -9.43 -15.94
N ILE A 424 -0.19 -10.35 -16.34
CA ILE A 424 -0.15 -10.87 -17.72
C ILE A 424 -1.46 -11.56 -18.07
N LEU A 425 -1.95 -12.43 -17.19
CA LEU A 425 -3.23 -13.10 -17.38
C LEU A 425 -4.35 -12.07 -17.59
N MET A 426 -4.38 -10.99 -16.80
CA MET A 426 -5.38 -9.93 -16.93
C MET A 426 -5.20 -9.02 -18.15
N ILE A 427 -4.02 -8.96 -18.75
CA ILE A 427 -3.82 -8.27 -20.03
C ILE A 427 -4.29 -9.16 -21.20
N LEU A 428 -4.02 -10.47 -21.13
CA LEU A 428 -4.24 -11.39 -22.23
C LEU A 428 -5.66 -11.96 -22.27
N ALA A 429 -6.17 -12.45 -21.14
CA ALA A 429 -7.40 -13.24 -21.08
C ALA A 429 -8.69 -12.43 -21.31
N PRO A 430 -8.91 -11.27 -20.65
CA PRO A 430 -10.13 -10.50 -20.87
C PRO A 430 -10.17 -9.89 -22.29
N PRO A 431 -11.31 -9.96 -22.99
CA PRO A 431 -11.52 -9.15 -24.18
C PRO A 431 -11.56 -7.66 -23.78
N ALA A 432 -11.14 -6.79 -24.70
CA ALA A 432 -11.24 -5.35 -24.49
C ALA A 432 -12.72 -4.92 -24.41
N GLY A 433 -12.99 -3.84 -23.67
CA GLY A 433 -14.35 -3.37 -23.41
C GLY A 433 -14.87 -3.83 -22.05
N ASP A 434 -16.14 -4.24 -22.00
CA ASP A 434 -16.87 -4.45 -20.74
C ASP A 434 -16.24 -5.45 -19.80
N ALA A 435 -15.75 -6.58 -20.32
CA ALA A 435 -15.13 -7.62 -19.49
C ALA A 435 -13.87 -7.10 -18.80
N PHE A 436 -13.06 -6.30 -19.50
CA PHE A 436 -11.89 -5.67 -18.92
C PHE A 436 -12.27 -4.65 -17.84
N ASN A 437 -13.20 -3.74 -18.14
CA ASN A 437 -13.67 -2.72 -17.19
C ASN A 437 -14.24 -3.36 -15.92
N PHE A 438 -15.12 -4.35 -16.10
CA PHE A 438 -15.70 -5.12 -15.01
C PHE A 438 -14.65 -5.73 -14.08
N ILE A 439 -13.65 -6.42 -14.65
CA ILE A 439 -12.59 -7.04 -13.86
C ILE A 439 -11.80 -5.97 -13.10
N THR A 440 -11.49 -4.83 -13.73
CA THR A 440 -10.79 -3.74 -13.05
C THR A 440 -11.60 -3.12 -11.93
N ASP A 441 -12.93 -3.14 -12.01
CA ASP A 441 -13.83 -2.60 -10.99
C ASP A 441 -14.09 -3.60 -9.85
N LEU A 442 -13.85 -4.91 -10.05
CA LEU A 442 -14.02 -5.95 -9.01
C LEU A 442 -13.20 -5.68 -7.74
N GLN A 443 -12.05 -5.01 -7.85
CA GLN A 443 -11.22 -4.72 -6.68
C GLN A 443 -11.76 -3.57 -5.83
N VAL A 444 -12.65 -2.74 -6.36
CA VAL A 444 -13.07 -1.48 -5.73
C VAL A 444 -13.85 -1.73 -4.44
N LEU A 445 -14.89 -2.55 -4.51
CA LEU A 445 -15.75 -2.81 -3.34
C LEU A 445 -15.00 -3.54 -2.21
N PRO A 446 -14.28 -4.66 -2.46
CA PRO A 446 -13.57 -5.32 -1.37
C PRO A 446 -12.47 -4.43 -0.77
N SER A 447 -11.79 -3.61 -1.58
CA SER A 447 -10.80 -2.65 -1.06
C SER A 447 -11.45 -1.60 -0.16
N ALA A 448 -12.59 -1.02 -0.56
CA ALA A 448 -13.35 -0.07 0.26
C ALA A 448 -13.85 -0.73 1.56
N PHE A 449 -14.32 -1.98 1.50
CA PHE A 449 -14.71 -2.76 2.68
C PHE A 449 -13.54 -2.91 3.67
N PHE A 450 -12.36 -3.34 3.20
CA PHE A 450 -11.19 -3.49 4.07
C PHE A 450 -10.69 -2.16 4.65
N GLN A 451 -10.79 -1.06 3.89
CA GLN A 451 -10.47 0.27 4.43
C GLN A 451 -11.49 0.74 5.46
N LEU A 452 -12.78 0.47 5.26
CA LEU A 452 -13.84 0.79 6.23
C LEU A 452 -13.62 0.08 7.57
N VAL A 453 -13.42 -1.25 7.53
CA VAL A 453 -13.17 -2.03 8.75
C VAL A 453 -11.83 -1.65 9.37
N MET A 454 -10.81 -1.25 8.61
CA MET A 454 -9.59 -0.71 9.20
C MET A 454 -9.82 0.62 9.93
N GLY A 455 -10.63 1.53 9.38
CA GLY A 455 -11.01 2.78 10.06
C GLY A 455 -11.73 2.50 11.40
N ILE A 456 -12.68 1.57 11.40
CA ILE A 456 -13.38 1.12 12.62
C ILE A 456 -12.42 0.40 13.58
N GLY A 457 -11.56 -0.46 13.03
CA GLY A 457 -10.57 -1.25 13.75
C GLY A 457 -9.59 -0.39 14.54
N LEU A 458 -9.33 0.85 14.10
CA LEU A 458 -8.44 1.77 14.81
C LEU A 458 -9.00 2.11 16.20
N TYR A 459 -10.32 2.31 16.30
CA TYR A 459 -11.00 2.51 17.59
C TYR A 459 -10.95 1.25 18.47
N VAL A 460 -11.08 0.07 17.87
CA VAL A 460 -10.95 -1.22 18.58
C VAL A 460 -9.53 -1.37 19.15
N VAL A 461 -8.49 -0.99 18.40
CA VAL A 461 -7.11 -0.99 18.87
C VAL A 461 -6.92 0.04 19.99
N ARG A 462 -7.40 1.27 19.82
CA ARG A 462 -7.34 2.32 20.87
C ARG A 462 -7.98 1.87 22.17
N TYR A 463 -9.17 1.27 22.09
CA TYR A 463 -9.91 0.78 23.25
C TYR A 463 -9.13 -0.33 23.98
N ARG A 464 -8.68 -1.36 23.26
CA ARG A 464 -7.90 -2.46 23.86
C ARG A 464 -6.61 -1.97 24.49
N ARG A 465 -5.86 -1.11 23.80
CA ARG A 465 -4.60 -0.56 24.33
C ARG A 465 -4.82 0.32 25.56
N SER A 466 -5.89 1.10 25.58
CA SER A 466 -6.25 1.92 26.76
C SER A 466 -6.66 1.05 27.94
N ARG A 467 -7.43 -0.03 27.70
CA ARG A 467 -7.83 -0.99 28.75
C ARG A 467 -6.62 -1.70 29.37
N LEU A 468 -5.60 -1.98 28.57
CA LEU A 468 -4.36 -2.64 28.98
C LEU A 468 -3.27 -1.68 29.47
N ASN A 469 -3.58 -0.38 29.62
CA ASN A 469 -2.62 0.66 30.04
C ASN A 469 -1.29 0.65 29.25
N LEU A 470 -1.36 0.31 27.96
CA LEU A 470 -0.18 0.26 27.09
C LEU A 470 0.32 1.68 26.75
N PRO A 471 1.61 1.84 26.44
CA PRO A 471 2.17 3.14 26.06
C PRO A 471 1.40 3.79 24.90
N ARG A 472 1.27 5.12 24.99
CA ARG A 472 0.66 5.94 23.95
C ARG A 472 1.50 5.88 22.67
N PRO A 473 0.87 5.91 21.49
CA PRO A 473 1.62 5.93 20.24
C PRO A 473 2.35 7.27 20.06
N GLU A 474 3.44 7.26 19.31
CA GLU A 474 4.16 8.48 18.92
C GLU A 474 3.30 9.46 18.09
N PHE A 475 2.29 8.93 17.39
CA PHE A 475 1.32 9.70 16.63
C PHE A 475 -0.09 9.17 16.89
N LYS A 476 -1.04 10.07 17.13
CA LYS A 476 -2.46 9.77 17.29
C LYS A 476 -3.27 10.71 16.40
N ALA A 477 -4.06 10.15 15.49
CA ALA A 477 -4.95 10.89 14.62
C ALA A 477 -6.09 11.55 15.42
N TRP A 478 -6.64 12.63 14.89
CA TRP A 478 -7.80 13.28 15.49
C TRP A 478 -9.06 12.48 15.22
N ASP A 479 -9.96 12.41 16.20
CA ASP A 479 -11.21 11.64 16.06
C ASP A 479 -12.06 12.12 14.89
N VAL A 480 -12.17 13.43 14.68
CA VAL A 480 -12.89 14.01 13.54
C VAL A 480 -12.34 13.51 12.20
N VAL A 481 -11.02 13.34 12.10
CA VAL A 481 -10.34 12.86 10.88
C VAL A 481 -10.62 11.37 10.65
N VAL A 482 -10.62 10.57 11.72
CA VAL A 482 -10.93 9.12 11.63
C VAL A 482 -12.40 8.92 11.29
N VAL A 483 -13.32 9.67 11.91
CA VAL A 483 -14.75 9.64 11.59
C VAL A 483 -15.00 10.05 10.15
N PHE A 484 -14.37 11.13 9.68
CA PHE A 484 -14.45 11.54 8.27
C PHE A 484 -13.97 10.43 7.33
N ASN A 485 -12.85 9.78 7.63
CA ASN A 485 -12.36 8.64 6.85
C ASN A 485 -13.39 7.50 6.83
N ILE A 486 -13.96 7.10 7.97
CA ILE A 486 -14.99 6.06 8.05
C ILE A 486 -16.21 6.42 7.20
N LEU A 487 -16.69 7.68 7.27
CA LEU A 487 -17.83 8.14 6.47
C LEU A 487 -17.55 8.08 4.98
N VAL A 488 -16.34 8.45 4.54
CA VAL A 488 -15.92 8.34 3.14
C VAL A 488 -15.90 6.87 2.71
N GLN A 489 -15.32 5.97 3.51
CA GLN A 489 -15.29 4.54 3.15
C GLN A 489 -16.69 3.92 3.14
N LEU A 490 -17.56 4.33 4.06
CA LEU A 490 -18.96 3.91 4.09
C LEU A 490 -19.70 4.35 2.83
N TYR A 491 -19.50 5.60 2.39
CA TYR A 491 -20.04 6.09 1.12
C TYR A 491 -19.58 5.22 -0.05
N LEU A 492 -18.30 4.82 -0.10
CA LEU A 492 -17.75 3.96 -1.16
C LEU A 492 -18.20 2.49 -1.09
N VAL A 493 -18.82 2.07 0.00
CA VAL A 493 -19.44 0.73 0.09
C VAL A 493 -20.90 0.79 -0.32
N VAL A 494 -21.59 1.89 -0.02
CA VAL A 494 -23.04 2.05 -0.21
C VAL A 494 -23.40 2.60 -1.59
N MET A 495 -22.70 3.62 -2.07
CA MET A 495 -23.10 4.32 -3.30
C MET A 495 -22.93 3.53 -4.60
N PRO A 496 -22.05 2.52 -4.73
CA PRO A 496 -22.06 1.60 -5.87
C PRO A 496 -23.39 0.91 -6.15
N TRP A 497 -24.26 0.80 -5.14
CA TRP A 497 -25.57 0.21 -5.30
C TRP A 497 -26.58 1.17 -5.92
N TYR A 498 -26.28 2.47 -6.01
CA TYR A 498 -27.18 3.45 -6.59
C TYR A 498 -27.15 3.37 -8.13
N PRO A 499 -28.31 3.21 -8.80
CA PRO A 499 -28.36 2.99 -10.24
C PRO A 499 -28.02 4.23 -11.06
N PRO A 500 -27.46 4.05 -12.27
CA PRO A 500 -27.30 5.14 -13.22
C PRO A 500 -28.67 5.64 -13.71
N ALA A 501 -28.75 6.91 -14.10
CA ALA A 501 -30.01 7.58 -14.45
C ALA A 501 -30.76 6.92 -15.64
N GLY A 502 -30.04 6.26 -16.55
CA GLY A 502 -30.63 5.51 -17.67
C GLY A 502 -31.10 4.10 -17.34
N GLY A 503 -31.13 3.71 -16.06
CA GLY A 503 -31.59 2.40 -15.59
C GLY A 503 -30.47 1.36 -15.46
N ALA A 504 -30.83 0.10 -15.20
CA ALA A 504 -29.93 -0.97 -14.79
C ALA A 504 -28.76 -1.29 -15.76
N TYR A 505 -28.88 -0.90 -17.03
CA TYR A 505 -27.91 -1.19 -18.10
C TYR A 505 -27.23 0.06 -18.66
N ALA A 506 -27.44 1.22 -18.02
CA ALA A 506 -26.83 2.49 -18.42
C ALA A 506 -25.51 2.78 -17.66
N GLY A 507 -24.83 1.73 -17.20
CA GLY A 507 -23.55 1.82 -16.50
C GLY A 507 -22.35 1.84 -17.46
N ASP A 508 -21.16 1.65 -16.89
CA ASP A 508 -19.89 1.64 -17.64
C ASP A 508 -19.66 0.29 -18.39
N VAL A 509 -20.62 -0.63 -18.30
CA VAL A 509 -20.65 -1.97 -18.93
C VAL A 509 -22.04 -2.25 -19.52
N SER A 510 -22.13 -3.07 -20.57
CA SER A 510 -23.41 -3.41 -21.24
C SER A 510 -24.37 -4.26 -20.41
N PHE A 511 -23.90 -4.89 -19.36
CA PHE A 511 -24.71 -5.67 -18.44
C PHE A 511 -25.03 -4.89 -17.16
N TRP A 512 -25.70 -5.53 -16.20
CA TRP A 512 -26.15 -4.87 -14.98
C TRP A 512 -25.00 -4.17 -14.25
N TYR A 513 -25.11 -2.85 -14.04
CA TYR A 513 -24.06 -2.02 -13.46
C TYR A 513 -23.55 -2.54 -12.10
N GLY A 514 -24.44 -3.12 -11.29
CA GLY A 514 -24.12 -3.61 -9.95
C GLY A 514 -23.41 -4.97 -9.92
N THR A 515 -23.12 -5.58 -11.08
CA THR A 515 -22.55 -6.93 -11.14
C THR A 515 -21.21 -6.99 -10.42
N TYR A 516 -20.34 -5.98 -10.59
CA TYR A 516 -19.02 -5.99 -9.92
C TYR A 516 -19.15 -5.90 -8.40
N VAL A 517 -20.19 -5.22 -7.92
CA VAL A 517 -20.51 -5.07 -6.51
C VAL A 517 -20.93 -6.42 -5.93
N VAL A 518 -21.89 -7.10 -6.57
CA VAL A 518 -22.36 -8.42 -6.13
C VAL A 518 -21.25 -9.46 -6.22
N THR A 519 -20.45 -9.45 -7.28
CA THR A 519 -19.29 -10.34 -7.39
C THR A 519 -18.25 -10.06 -6.30
N GLY A 520 -17.98 -8.79 -5.98
CA GLY A 520 -17.09 -8.40 -4.89
C GLY A 520 -17.58 -8.89 -3.52
N VAL A 521 -18.89 -8.76 -3.23
CA VAL A 521 -19.51 -9.33 -2.02
C VAL A 521 -19.40 -10.86 -2.03
N GLY A 522 -19.71 -11.48 -3.17
CA GLY A 522 -19.62 -12.93 -3.35
C GLY A 522 -18.22 -13.47 -3.06
N ILE A 523 -17.18 -12.77 -3.51
CA ILE A 523 -15.77 -13.08 -3.19
C ILE A 523 -15.53 -13.03 -1.68
N LEU A 524 -15.94 -11.96 -0.99
CA LEU A 524 -15.75 -11.83 0.46
C LEU A 524 -16.48 -12.94 1.23
N VAL A 525 -17.72 -13.26 0.83
CA VAL A 525 -18.51 -14.34 1.43
C VAL A 525 -17.86 -15.70 1.17
N ALA A 526 -17.43 -15.97 -0.06
CA ALA A 526 -16.73 -17.21 -0.41
C ALA A 526 -15.44 -17.38 0.41
N CYS A 527 -14.67 -16.31 0.64
CA CYS A 527 -13.50 -16.34 1.51
C CYS A 527 -13.86 -16.70 2.97
N ALA A 528 -14.94 -16.12 3.50
CA ALA A 528 -15.40 -16.42 4.86
C ALA A 528 -15.85 -17.89 4.99
N ILE A 529 -16.58 -18.41 3.98
CA ILE A 529 -16.99 -19.82 3.91
C ILE A 529 -15.76 -20.72 3.85
N TYR A 530 -14.82 -20.45 2.95
CA TYR A 530 -13.57 -21.19 2.81
C TYR A 530 -12.79 -21.23 4.13
N TYR A 531 -12.63 -20.07 4.78
CA TYR A 531 -11.98 -19.96 6.09
C TYR A 531 -12.68 -20.84 7.13
N TYR A 532 -14.00 -20.76 7.23
CA TYR A 532 -14.76 -21.52 8.23
C TYR A 532 -14.63 -23.03 8.01
N LEU A 533 -14.72 -23.48 6.75
CA LEU A 533 -14.54 -24.88 6.39
C LEU A 533 -13.12 -25.36 6.75
N TRP A 534 -12.09 -24.60 6.38
CA TRP A 534 -10.69 -24.98 6.54
C TRP A 534 -10.17 -24.90 7.98
N ILE A 535 -10.51 -23.84 8.72
CA ILE A 535 -10.00 -23.58 10.07
C ILE A 535 -10.88 -24.18 11.16
N SER A 536 -12.19 -24.33 10.92
CA SER A 536 -13.13 -24.79 11.95
C SER A 536 -13.73 -26.17 11.68
N VAL A 537 -14.28 -26.43 10.48
CA VAL A 537 -15.04 -27.67 10.21
C VAL A 537 -14.12 -28.87 10.02
N ILE A 538 -13.16 -28.80 9.09
CA ILE A 538 -12.25 -29.92 8.79
C ILE A 538 -11.43 -30.35 10.03
N PRO A 539 -10.85 -29.43 10.83
CA PRO A 539 -10.09 -29.82 12.01
C PRO A 539 -10.95 -30.50 13.09
N LYS A 540 -12.21 -30.06 13.27
CA LYS A 540 -13.16 -30.71 14.17
C LYS A 540 -13.50 -32.13 13.70
N LEU A 541 -13.76 -32.32 12.40
CA LEU A 541 -14.08 -33.64 11.83
C LEU A 541 -12.90 -34.62 11.90
N ARG A 542 -11.67 -34.13 11.81
CA ARG A 542 -10.44 -34.96 11.77
C ARG A 542 -9.66 -34.98 13.09
N GLY A 543 -10.22 -34.45 14.18
CA GLY A 543 -9.62 -34.55 15.52
C GLY A 543 -8.30 -33.80 15.72
N TYR A 544 -8.07 -32.68 15.02
CA TYR A 544 -6.88 -31.84 15.20
C TYR A 544 -7.23 -30.36 15.39
N ARG A 545 -6.27 -29.57 15.86
CA ARG A 545 -6.33 -28.10 15.87
C ARG A 545 -5.16 -27.52 15.10
N ILE A 546 -5.37 -26.34 14.54
CA ILE A 546 -4.32 -25.62 13.83
C ILE A 546 -3.55 -24.78 14.85
N ARG A 547 -2.21 -24.88 14.81
CA ARG A 547 -1.26 -24.05 15.56
C ARG A 547 -0.30 -23.38 14.57
N GLN A 548 0.42 -22.37 15.05
CA GLN A 548 1.44 -21.67 14.26
C GLN A 548 2.82 -22.01 14.80
N GLU A 549 3.78 -22.15 13.89
CA GLU A 549 5.19 -22.40 14.20
C GLU A 549 6.04 -21.36 13.46
N VAL A 550 7.03 -20.79 14.14
CA VAL A 550 7.95 -19.83 13.53
C VAL A 550 8.98 -20.57 12.67
N LEU A 551 8.88 -20.36 11.36
CA LEU A 551 9.85 -20.80 10.37
C LEU A 551 10.92 -19.73 10.18
N ARG A 552 12.17 -20.07 10.48
CA ARG A 552 13.35 -19.26 10.15
C ARG A 552 13.99 -19.79 8.87
N LEU A 553 14.18 -18.93 7.88
CA LEU A 553 14.86 -19.25 6.63
C LEU A 553 16.35 -18.92 6.75
N GLU A 554 17.17 -19.56 5.90
CA GLU A 554 18.63 -19.37 5.89
C GLU A 554 19.08 -17.95 5.47
N ASP A 555 18.18 -17.16 4.88
CA ASP A 555 18.42 -15.76 4.51
C ASP A 555 18.07 -14.77 5.63
N GLY A 556 17.71 -15.27 6.81
CA GLY A 556 17.28 -14.47 7.95
C GLY A 556 15.80 -14.07 7.90
N ALA A 557 15.08 -14.38 6.83
CA ALA A 557 13.65 -14.15 6.76
C ALA A 557 12.89 -15.02 7.77
N GLN A 558 11.83 -14.47 8.35
CA GLN A 558 10.97 -15.20 9.28
C GLN A 558 9.53 -15.27 8.76
N SER A 559 8.90 -16.43 8.91
CA SER A 559 7.52 -16.67 8.50
C SER A 559 6.84 -17.55 9.54
N HIS A 560 5.51 -17.58 9.56
CA HIS A 560 4.77 -18.66 10.21
C HIS A 560 4.47 -19.79 9.23
N LYS A 561 4.36 -20.98 9.78
CA LYS A 561 3.78 -22.15 9.13
C LYS A 561 2.62 -22.64 10.00
N LEU A 562 1.46 -22.86 9.39
CA LEU A 562 0.34 -23.48 10.07
C LEU A 562 0.53 -24.99 10.14
N VAL A 563 0.56 -25.53 11.36
CA VAL A 563 0.76 -26.95 11.66
C VAL A 563 -0.51 -27.57 12.22
N LYS A 564 -0.76 -28.83 11.87
CA LYS A 564 -1.90 -29.61 12.34
C LYS A 564 -1.46 -30.39 13.58
N VAL A 565 -1.95 -30.01 14.74
CA VAL A 565 -1.64 -30.65 16.03
C VAL A 565 -2.83 -31.51 16.44
N PRO A 566 -2.68 -32.84 16.58
CA PRO A 566 -3.73 -33.71 17.09
C PRO A 566 -4.24 -33.24 18.46
N VAL A 567 -5.54 -33.39 18.73
CA VAL A 567 -6.13 -32.88 19.99
C VAL A 567 -5.45 -33.45 21.24
N ALA A 568 -4.99 -34.70 21.18
CA ALA A 568 -4.28 -35.36 22.28
C ALA A 568 -2.91 -34.72 22.61
N GLN A 569 -2.25 -34.09 21.63
CA GLN A 569 -0.91 -33.51 21.76
C GLN A 569 -0.94 -31.99 21.96
N LEU A 570 -2.12 -31.39 22.12
CA LEU A 570 -2.27 -29.93 22.25
C LEU A 570 -1.62 -29.39 23.53
N ALA A 571 -1.77 -30.09 24.65
CA ALA A 571 -1.19 -29.67 25.91
C ALA A 571 0.35 -29.68 25.86
N GLU A 572 0.92 -30.70 25.22
CA GLU A 572 2.37 -30.81 25.00
C GLU A 572 2.87 -29.71 24.05
N TRP A 573 2.14 -29.43 22.97
CA TRP A 573 2.46 -28.32 22.07
C TRP A 573 2.47 -26.98 22.81
N ASP A 574 1.40 -26.68 23.55
CA ASP A 574 1.24 -25.42 24.25
C ASP A 574 2.24 -25.29 25.45
N ALA A 575 2.84 -26.40 25.90
CA ALA A 575 3.92 -26.41 26.90
C ALA A 575 5.33 -26.24 26.30
N THR A 576 5.52 -26.56 25.01
CA THR A 576 6.84 -26.53 24.34
C THR A 576 7.05 -25.29 23.48
N HIS A 577 5.99 -24.56 23.16
CA HIS A 577 6.03 -23.38 22.29
C HIS A 577 5.43 -22.15 22.98
N ASP A 578 5.98 -20.98 22.70
CA ASP A 578 5.40 -19.71 23.12
C ASP A 578 4.15 -19.33 22.30
N ALA A 579 3.50 -18.23 22.68
CA ALA A 579 2.32 -17.69 22.01
C ALA A 579 2.51 -17.40 20.51
N VAL A 580 3.73 -17.05 20.12
CA VAL A 580 4.12 -16.72 18.73
C VAL A 580 4.40 -18.01 17.94
N GLY A 581 4.67 -19.13 18.62
CA GLY A 581 5.02 -20.41 18.01
C GLY A 581 6.53 -20.65 17.94
N ARG A 582 7.32 -20.03 18.82
CA ARG A 582 8.76 -20.28 19.00
C ARG A 582 8.96 -21.42 20.02
N PRO A 583 9.86 -22.39 19.79
CA PRO A 583 10.14 -23.43 20.76
C PRO A 583 10.86 -22.85 21.99
N LEU A 584 10.42 -23.23 23.19
CA LEU A 584 10.95 -22.75 24.47
C LEU A 584 12.31 -23.36 24.84
N ASN A 585 12.66 -24.53 24.28
CA ASN A 585 13.83 -25.34 24.69
C ASN A 585 15.16 -25.05 23.96
N ASN A 586 15.26 -24.02 23.11
CA ASN A 586 16.50 -23.69 22.38
C ASN A 586 17.45 -22.74 23.14
N SER A 587 17.41 -22.72 24.49
CA SER A 587 18.33 -21.97 25.35
C SER A 587 19.49 -22.79 25.91
N VAL A 588 19.67 -24.06 25.50
CA VAL A 588 20.87 -24.85 25.84
C VAL A 588 21.38 -25.54 24.57
N VAL A 589 22.70 -25.51 24.37
CA VAL A 589 23.49 -26.03 23.24
C VAL A 589 23.71 -25.06 22.07
N GLY A 590 24.31 -23.91 22.39
CA GLY A 590 25.20 -23.19 21.47
C GLY A 590 26.65 -23.49 21.85
N SER A 591 27.28 -24.40 21.09
CA SER A 591 28.72 -24.56 20.86
C SER A 591 29.69 -24.20 22.01
N ASP A 592 29.98 -25.16 22.87
CA ASP A 592 31.26 -25.22 23.59
C ASP A 592 31.77 -26.67 23.63
N ARG A 593 32.07 -27.22 22.44
CA ARG A 593 32.88 -28.41 22.24
C ARG A 593 33.61 -28.29 20.91
N GLY A 594 34.87 -27.90 20.96
CA GLY A 594 35.73 -27.80 19.79
C GLY A 594 37.08 -27.14 20.05
N SER A 595 37.72 -27.41 21.19
CA SER A 595 39.14 -27.11 21.41
C SER A 595 39.72 -28.13 22.37
N SER A 596 40.01 -29.32 21.84
CA SER A 596 40.97 -30.24 22.42
C SER A 596 41.80 -30.73 21.25
N GLY A 597 43.01 -30.19 21.15
CA GLY A 597 43.93 -30.46 20.07
C GLY A 597 44.37 -31.92 20.06
N GLU A 598 44.57 -32.45 18.86
CA GLU A 598 45.35 -33.66 18.68
C GLU A 598 46.27 -33.49 17.47
N LYS A 599 47.55 -33.80 17.74
CA LYS A 599 48.72 -33.59 16.92
C LYS A 599 48.63 -34.43 15.64
N VAL A 600 48.83 -33.80 14.47
CA VAL A 600 49.20 -34.54 13.26
C VAL A 600 50.72 -34.71 13.27
N GLY A 601 51.16 -35.89 13.71
CA GLY A 601 52.51 -36.40 13.47
C GLY A 601 52.60 -36.98 12.07
N ARG A 602 53.69 -36.64 11.38
CA ARG A 602 54.24 -37.43 10.27
C ARG A 602 54.44 -38.87 10.73
N ASP A 603 54.13 -39.84 9.86
CA ASP A 603 55.09 -40.90 9.53
C ASP A 603 54.67 -41.71 8.29
N GLU A 604 55.72 -42.12 7.57
CA GLU A 604 55.76 -42.92 6.35
C GLU A 604 55.25 -44.36 6.50
N LYS A 605 54.70 -44.91 5.41
CA LYS A 605 54.91 -46.29 4.88
C LYS A 605 54.05 -46.45 3.63
N LYS A 606 54.59 -46.45 2.41
CA LYS A 606 55.24 -47.55 1.66
C LYS A 606 54.45 -48.87 1.59
N ASP A 607 54.34 -49.29 0.32
CA ASP A 607 54.10 -50.61 -0.27
C ASP A 607 52.68 -51.19 -0.40
N GLY A 608 52.37 -51.57 -1.66
CA GLY A 608 51.85 -52.90 -1.92
C GLY A 608 50.71 -53.03 -2.93
N SER A 609 51.05 -53.05 -4.23
CA SER A 609 50.49 -53.97 -5.27
C SER A 609 48.99 -54.33 -5.26
N HIS A 610 48.22 -53.85 -6.24
CA HIS A 610 47.93 -54.54 -7.51
C HIS A 610 47.06 -53.68 -8.42
#